data_AF-A0A1S1RQD4-F1
#
_entry.id   AF-A0A1S1RQD4-F1
#
_cell.length_a   1.000
_cell.length_b   1.000
_cell.length_c   1.000
_cell.angle_alpha   90.00
_cell.angle_beta   90.00
_cell.angle_gamma   90.00
#
_symmetry.space_group_name_H-M   'P 1'
#
loop_
_entity.id
_entity.type
_entity.pdbx_description
1 polymer ?
#
loop_
_entity_poly.entity_id
_entity_poly.type
_entity_poly.pdbx_seq_one_letter_code
_entity_poly.pdbx_strand_id
1 'polypeptide(L)'
;MNIREFYDADPRRRASEEITFGDGWTTADDEHSTYRLNWVVDTGEIYSVREPHPGGILARYLDQFRVDQADVDELLVDVLADTDRYAVEAALAGWPAVMPEKDSLSWARRQLAALGSASPSER
;
A
#
# COMPACT_ATOMS: atom_id res chain seq x y z
N MET A 1 -1.45 8.87 -8.45
CA MET A 1 -2.08 8.38 -9.71
C MET A 1 -3.26 7.51 -9.33
N ASN A 2 -4.25 7.26 -10.20
CA ASN A 2 -5.24 6.22 -9.91
C ASN A 2 -4.71 4.82 -10.27
N ILE A 3 -5.39 3.77 -9.81
CA ILE A 3 -4.94 2.40 -10.00
C ILE A 3 -4.95 1.95 -11.48
N ARG A 4 -5.87 2.48 -12.29
CA ARG A 4 -5.94 2.19 -13.73
C ARG A 4 -4.71 2.75 -14.44
N GLU A 5 -4.39 4.01 -14.20
CA GLU A 5 -3.18 4.67 -14.72
C GLU A 5 -1.91 3.93 -14.31
N PHE A 6 -1.85 3.45 -13.06
CA PHE A 6 -0.71 2.67 -12.57
C PHE A 6 -0.50 1.39 -13.37
N TYR A 7 -1.55 0.60 -13.62
CA TYR A 7 -1.43 -0.62 -14.42
C TYR A 7 -1.23 -0.36 -15.91
N ASP A 8 -1.79 0.72 -16.45
CA ASP A 8 -1.65 1.06 -17.87
C ASP A 8 -0.26 1.62 -18.20
N ALA A 9 0.44 2.20 -17.21
CA ALA A 9 1.81 2.69 -17.36
C ALA A 9 2.85 1.58 -17.54
N ASP A 10 2.65 0.39 -16.97
CA ASP A 10 3.52 -0.77 -17.17
C ASP A 10 2.70 -2.07 -17.25
N PRO A 11 2.55 -2.66 -18.45
CA PRO A 11 1.80 -3.91 -18.66
C PRO A 11 2.29 -5.09 -17.82
N ARG A 12 3.56 -5.10 -17.38
CA ARG A 12 4.11 -6.17 -16.52
C ARG A 12 3.38 -6.23 -15.19
N ARG A 13 2.96 -5.09 -14.64
CA ARG A 13 2.22 -5.02 -13.36
C ARG A 13 0.92 -5.82 -13.38
N ARG A 14 0.21 -5.81 -14.51
CA ARG A 14 -1.08 -6.52 -14.68
C ARG A 14 -0.93 -8.04 -14.82
N ALA A 15 0.20 -8.49 -15.35
CA ALA A 15 0.49 -9.92 -15.56
C ALA A 15 1.27 -10.55 -14.39
N SER A 16 1.87 -9.71 -13.54
CA SER A 16 2.68 -10.13 -12.40
C SER A 16 1.82 -10.68 -11.27
N GLU A 17 2.40 -11.60 -10.51
CA GLU A 17 1.93 -11.89 -9.17
C GLU A 17 2.15 -10.67 -8.27
N GLU A 18 1.21 -10.45 -7.34
CA GLU A 18 1.30 -9.41 -6.31
C GLU A 18 1.28 -10.05 -4.91
N ILE A 19 2.19 -9.59 -4.05
CA ILE A 19 2.25 -10.02 -2.65
C ILE A 19 1.71 -8.89 -1.78
N THR A 20 0.66 -9.19 -1.00
CA THR A 20 0.01 -8.22 -0.12
C THR A 20 0.65 -8.19 1.27
N PHE A 21 0.98 -6.99 1.74
CA PHE A 21 1.50 -6.69 3.07
C PHE A 21 0.46 -5.95 3.92
N GLY A 22 -0.76 -6.47 3.96
CA GLY A 22 -1.88 -5.91 4.73
C GLY A 22 -2.73 -4.88 3.98
N ASP A 23 -4.01 -4.83 4.35
CA ASP A 23 -5.07 -4.00 3.72
C ASP A 23 -5.75 -2.99 4.67
N GLY A 24 -5.24 -2.88 5.89
CA GLY A 24 -5.85 -2.12 6.97
C GLY A 24 -4.98 -0.96 7.48
N TRP A 25 -4.03 -0.49 6.68
CA TRP A 25 -3.13 0.58 7.08
C TRP A 25 -3.89 1.89 7.19
N THR A 26 -3.54 2.71 8.18
CA THR A 26 -4.19 4.02 8.42
C THR A 26 -3.16 5.14 8.48
N THR A 27 -3.61 6.36 8.22
CA THR A 27 -2.80 7.58 8.37
C THR A 27 -3.56 8.59 9.24
N ALA A 28 -2.84 9.43 9.97
CA ALA A 28 -3.45 10.48 10.79
C ALA A 28 -4.21 11.53 9.95
N ASP A 29 -3.80 11.73 8.71
CA ASP A 29 -4.36 12.78 7.82
C ASP A 29 -5.62 12.34 7.05
N ASP A 30 -6.02 11.07 7.16
CA ASP A 30 -7.13 10.49 6.39
C ASP A 30 -7.85 9.39 7.19
N GLU A 31 -8.70 9.83 8.12
CA GLU A 31 -9.47 8.94 9.00
C GLU A 31 -10.58 8.15 8.28
N HIS A 32 -10.87 8.50 7.02
CA HIS A 32 -11.94 7.90 6.22
C HIS A 32 -11.42 6.94 5.15
N SER A 33 -10.13 6.64 5.15
CA SER A 33 -9.54 5.73 4.18
C SER A 33 -8.68 4.69 4.86
N THR A 34 -8.64 3.50 4.28
CA THR A 34 -7.61 2.53 4.59
C THR A 34 -6.68 2.41 3.40
N TYR A 35 -5.49 1.90 3.68
CA TYR A 35 -4.48 1.70 2.67
C TYR A 35 -4.13 0.22 2.63
N ARG A 36 -3.95 -0.31 1.42
CA ARG A 36 -3.39 -1.64 1.18
C ARG A 36 -1.98 -1.51 0.63
N LEU A 37 -1.06 -2.32 1.13
CA LEU A 37 0.30 -2.43 0.59
C LEU A 37 0.43 -3.69 -0.26
N ASN A 38 0.92 -3.52 -1.48
CA ASN A 38 1.18 -4.60 -2.42
C ASN A 38 2.59 -4.46 -3.00
N TRP A 39 3.25 -5.59 -3.25
CA TRP A 39 4.53 -5.66 -3.96
C TRP A 39 4.37 -6.45 -5.24
N VAL A 40 4.80 -5.87 -6.36
CA VAL A 40 4.73 -6.48 -7.69
C VAL A 40 6.00 -7.28 -7.95
N VAL A 41 5.87 -8.59 -8.16
CA VAL A 41 7.01 -9.50 -8.33
C VAL A 41 7.88 -9.12 -9.54
N ASP A 42 7.27 -8.81 -10.68
CA ASP A 42 8.01 -8.59 -11.94
C ASP A 42 8.67 -7.21 -12.03
N THR A 43 8.20 -6.22 -11.27
CA THR A 43 8.76 -4.86 -11.28
C THR A 43 9.56 -4.54 -10.03
N GLY A 44 9.37 -5.27 -8.93
CA GLY A 44 10.00 -4.95 -7.64
C GLY A 44 9.34 -3.76 -6.93
N GLU A 45 8.26 -3.21 -7.46
CA GLU A 45 7.60 -2.03 -6.90
C GLU A 45 6.71 -2.42 -5.72
N ILE A 46 7.00 -1.84 -4.55
CA ILE A 46 6.03 -1.80 -3.45
C ILE A 46 5.24 -0.50 -3.51
N TYR A 47 3.92 -0.62 -3.50
CA TYR A 47 3.00 0.49 -3.61
C TYR A 47 1.88 0.40 -2.58
N SER A 48 1.32 1.55 -2.25
CA SER A 48 0.10 1.66 -1.45
C SER A 48 -1.10 2.02 -2.33
N VAL A 49 -2.25 1.42 -2.04
CA VAL A 49 -3.55 1.77 -2.61
C VAL A 49 -4.38 2.39 -1.51
N ARG A 50 -4.82 3.63 -1.71
CA ARG A 50 -5.81 4.29 -0.86
C ARG A 50 -7.21 3.84 -1.27
N GLU A 51 -7.94 3.27 -0.31
CA GLU A 51 -9.32 2.84 -0.45
C GLU A 51 -10.21 3.74 0.43
N PRO A 52 -10.94 4.69 -0.16
CA PRO A 52 -11.86 5.53 0.59
C PRO A 52 -13.06 4.72 1.09
N HIS A 53 -13.44 4.95 2.34
CA HIS A 53 -14.61 4.36 2.97
C HIS A 53 -15.55 5.50 3.39
N PRO A 54 -16.49 5.90 2.51
CA PRO A 54 -17.49 6.92 2.84
C PRO A 54 -18.40 6.41 3.98
N GLY A 55 -18.04 6.73 5.21
CA GLY A 55 -18.65 6.22 6.44
C GLY A 55 -17.65 5.93 7.58
N GLY A 56 -16.34 6.07 7.32
CA GLY A 56 -15.27 5.86 8.30
C GLY A 56 -14.97 4.38 8.55
N ILE A 57 -14.03 4.08 9.46
CA ILE A 57 -13.57 2.70 9.74
C ILE A 57 -14.72 1.76 10.17
N LEU A 58 -15.80 2.30 10.77
CA LEU A 58 -17.01 1.52 11.09
C LEU A 58 -17.80 1.09 9.85
N ALA A 59 -17.67 1.77 8.71
CA ALA A 59 -18.23 1.31 7.44
C ALA A 59 -17.68 -0.07 7.03
N ARG A 60 -16.42 -0.41 7.38
CA ARG A 60 -15.86 -1.76 7.16
C ARG A 60 -16.58 -2.84 7.98
N TYR A 61 -17.06 -2.52 9.18
CA TYR A 61 -17.93 -3.43 9.95
C TYR A 61 -19.35 -3.50 9.38
N LEU A 62 -19.81 -2.44 8.74
CA LEU A 62 -21.10 -2.37 8.06
C LEU A 62 -21.03 -2.85 6.60
N ASP A 63 -19.85 -3.21 6.08
CA ASP A 63 -19.63 -3.62 4.68
C ASP A 63 -20.33 -4.95 4.34
N GLN A 64 -20.74 -5.69 5.38
CA GLN A 64 -21.73 -6.77 5.28
C GLN A 64 -23.08 -6.32 4.68
N PHE A 65 -23.32 -5.01 4.56
CA PHE A 65 -24.53 -4.40 4.00
C PHE A 65 -24.36 -3.78 2.60
N ARG A 66 -23.23 -4.01 1.91
CA ARG A 66 -22.97 -3.50 0.53
C ARG A 66 -23.00 -1.97 0.46
N VAL A 67 -22.29 -1.31 1.37
CA VAL A 67 -22.09 0.14 1.26
C VAL A 67 -21.03 0.38 0.19
N ASP A 68 -21.35 1.28 -0.73
CA ASP A 68 -20.59 1.69 -1.93
C ASP A 68 -19.09 1.34 -1.90
N GLN A 69 -18.73 0.29 -2.64
CA GLN A 69 -17.33 0.01 -2.96
C GLN A 69 -16.78 1.22 -3.73
N ALA A 70 -15.60 1.71 -3.34
CA ALA A 70 -14.97 2.85 -3.99
C ALA A 70 -14.88 2.62 -5.51
N ASP A 71 -15.19 3.65 -6.30
CA ASP A 71 -14.96 3.58 -7.74
C ASP A 71 -13.47 3.36 -7.99
N VAL A 72 -13.13 2.60 -9.03
CA VAL A 72 -11.74 2.31 -9.43
C VAL A 72 -10.97 3.60 -9.66
N ASP A 73 -11.63 4.65 -10.14
CA ASP A 73 -11.02 5.96 -10.36
C ASP A 73 -10.74 6.73 -9.05
N GLU A 74 -11.33 6.32 -7.91
CA GLU A 74 -11.05 6.86 -6.57
C GLU A 74 -9.92 6.11 -5.84
N LEU A 75 -9.50 4.95 -6.37
CA LEU A 75 -8.38 4.17 -5.85
C LEU A 75 -7.06 4.83 -6.23
N LEU A 76 -6.44 5.53 -5.29
CA LEU A 76 -5.19 6.24 -5.51
C LEU A 76 -3.99 5.35 -5.17
N VAL A 77 -3.04 5.27 -6.09
CA VAL A 77 -1.78 4.54 -5.94
C VAL A 77 -0.62 5.50 -5.67
N ASP A 78 0.22 5.09 -4.73
CA ASP A 78 1.48 5.72 -4.35
C ASP A 78 2.59 4.66 -4.28
N VAL A 79 3.58 4.74 -5.17
CA VAL A 79 4.73 3.82 -5.21
C VAL A 79 5.75 4.26 -4.17
N LEU A 80 6.06 3.37 -3.23
CA LEU A 80 6.83 3.71 -2.03
C LEU A 80 8.33 3.39 -2.17
N ALA A 81 8.65 2.30 -2.86
CA ALA A 81 10.02 1.90 -3.18
C ALA A 81 10.04 0.88 -4.33
N ASP A 82 11.20 0.73 -4.95
CA ASP A 82 11.54 -0.34 -5.89
C ASP A 82 12.68 -1.14 -5.27
N THR A 83 12.41 -2.39 -4.90
CA THR A 83 13.38 -3.26 -4.22
C THR A 83 12.96 -4.73 -4.31
N ASP A 84 13.88 -5.63 -3.95
CA ASP A 84 13.59 -7.06 -3.95
C ASP A 84 12.69 -7.48 -2.78
N ARG A 85 12.08 -8.66 -2.93
CA ARG A 85 11.17 -9.24 -1.94
C ARG A 85 11.76 -9.32 -0.54
N TYR A 86 13.01 -9.76 -0.40
CA TYR A 86 13.61 -9.99 0.91
C TYR A 86 13.87 -8.66 1.61
N ALA A 87 14.25 -7.61 0.87
CA ALA A 87 14.37 -6.27 1.40
C ALA A 87 13.03 -5.71 1.89
N VAL A 88 11.93 -5.92 1.13
CA VAL A 88 10.57 -5.54 1.58
C VAL A 88 10.17 -6.31 2.84
N GLU A 89 10.31 -7.64 2.84
CA GLU A 89 9.94 -8.49 3.98
C GLU A 89 10.75 -8.13 5.23
N ALA A 90 12.04 -7.82 5.08
CA ALA A 90 12.89 -7.39 6.19
C ALA A 90 12.49 -5.99 6.71
N ALA A 91 12.22 -5.03 5.83
CA ALA A 91 11.81 -3.68 6.22
C ALA A 91 10.44 -3.66 6.91
N LEU A 92 9.51 -4.50 6.45
CA LEU A 92 8.18 -4.63 7.02
C LEU A 92 8.10 -5.75 8.08
N ALA A 93 9.23 -6.24 8.59
CA ALA A 93 9.22 -7.29 9.60
C ALA A 93 8.39 -6.86 10.83
N GLY A 94 7.42 -7.69 11.22
CA GLY A 94 6.50 -7.40 12.32
C GLY A 94 5.29 -6.52 11.95
N TRP A 95 5.08 -6.21 10.67
CA TRP A 95 3.95 -5.40 10.22
C TRP A 95 2.56 -5.84 10.73
N PRO A 96 2.23 -7.13 10.92
CA PRO A 96 0.88 -7.49 11.38
C PRO A 96 0.53 -6.95 12.77
N ALA A 97 1.53 -6.68 13.62
CA ALA A 97 1.32 -6.08 14.93
C ALA A 97 1.16 -4.55 14.86
N VAL A 98 1.79 -3.90 13.87
CA VAL A 98 1.77 -2.44 13.68
C VAL A 98 0.55 -1.97 12.91
N MET A 99 0.10 -2.74 11.91
CA MET A 99 -1.03 -2.39 11.04
C MET A 99 -2.30 -1.91 11.80
N PRO A 100 -2.77 -2.57 12.88
CA PRO A 100 -3.97 -2.14 13.59
C PRO A 100 -3.79 -0.87 14.43
N GLU A 101 -2.56 -0.35 14.57
CA GLU A 101 -2.30 0.90 15.27
C GLU A 101 -2.76 2.11 14.43
N LYS A 102 -2.93 3.25 15.11
CA LYS A 102 -3.22 4.52 14.44
C LYS A 102 -1.97 5.02 13.71
N ASP A 103 -2.18 5.62 12.53
CA ASP A 103 -1.09 6.17 11.71
C ASP A 103 -0.03 5.12 11.32
N SER A 104 -0.46 3.86 11.20
CA SER A 104 0.41 2.71 10.91
C SER A 104 1.09 2.81 9.54
N LEU A 105 0.48 3.47 8.55
CA LEU A 105 1.07 3.67 7.22
C LEU A 105 2.33 4.54 7.28
N SER A 106 2.38 5.52 8.18
CA SER A 106 3.54 6.39 8.36
C SER A 106 4.76 5.60 8.85
N TRP A 107 4.55 4.55 9.66
CA TRP A 107 5.61 3.60 10.01
C TRP A 107 6.13 2.85 8.77
N ALA A 108 5.23 2.29 7.94
CA ALA A 108 5.61 1.52 6.76
C ALA A 108 6.38 2.38 5.75
N ARG A 109 5.89 3.59 5.47
CA ARG A 109 6.57 4.58 4.60
C ARG A 109 7.98 4.88 5.08
N ARG A 110 8.18 5.06 6.40
CA ARG A 110 9.49 5.31 6.97
C ARG A 110 10.44 4.13 6.80
N GLN A 111 9.98 2.90 7.00
CA GLN A 111 10.81 1.70 6.79
C GLN A 111 11.24 1.56 5.32
N LEU A 112 10.31 1.76 4.39
CA LEU A 112 10.56 1.62 2.95
C LEU A 112 11.44 2.77 2.42
N ALA A 113 11.26 4.00 2.90
CA ALA A 113 12.13 5.12 2.55
C ALA A 113 13.59 4.92 3.03
N ALA A 114 13.78 4.21 4.14
CA ALA A 114 15.12 3.85 4.63
C ALA A 114 15.85 2.89 3.67
N LEU A 115 15.12 2.04 2.93
CA LEU A 115 15.72 1.17 1.89
C LEU A 115 16.29 1.99 0.73
N GLY A 116 15.53 2.97 0.23
CA GLY A 116 15.99 3.85 -0.86
C GLY A 116 17.15 4.78 -0.45
N SER A 117 17.23 5.13 0.84
CA SER A 117 18.31 5.93 1.41
C SER A 117 19.59 5.11 1.71
N ALA A 118 19.46 3.79 1.83
CA ALA A 118 20.56 2.88 2.12
C ALA A 118 21.31 2.40 0.87
N SER A 119 20.89 2.80 -0.34
CA SER A 119 21.67 2.61 -1.57
C SER A 119 23.05 3.27 -1.40
N PRO A 120 24.13 2.49 -1.25
CA PRO A 120 25.46 3.04 -1.12
C PRO A 120 25.80 3.73 -2.44
N SER A 121 26.27 4.97 -2.37
CA SER A 121 27.05 5.56 -3.45
C SER A 121 28.15 4.57 -3.84
N GLU A 122 28.06 4.01 -5.05
CA GLU A 122 29.16 3.26 -5.62
C GLU A 122 30.32 4.21 -5.92
N ARG A 123 31.48 3.87 -5.34
CA ARG A 123 32.87 4.25 -5.63
C ARG A 123 33.50 5.42 -4.87
#